data_AF-A0A4Z0V2M4-F1
#
_entry.id   AF-A0A4Z0V2M4-F1
#
_cell.length_a   1.000
_cell.length_b   1.000
_cell.length_c   1.000
_cell.angle_alpha   90.00
_cell.angle_beta   90.00
_cell.angle_gamma   90.00
#
_symmetry.space_group_name_H-M   'P 1'
#
loop_
_entity.id
_entity.type
_entity.pdbx_description
1 polymer ?
#
loop_
_entity_poly.entity_id
_entity_poly.type
_entity_poly.pdbx_seq_one_letter_code
_entity_poly.pdbx_strand_id
1 'polypeptide(L)'
;MSYFWTKIRARFDLTIKSIIMEKIKKLFLLMAILFPAIAFTACSDDEPKEPLRAKFKESSIILRVDETSVLQVVIESGNIEMDKAVWKSSNNDVATVSNGIVTAVSVGKVDISLSYNGKFVASCKITVSPIKASSVVLSEHNLNMIIGESVELYATIEPFNTTNKEKNGKLRVKPKFRCIC
;
A
#
# COMPACT_ATOMS: atom_id res chain seq x y z
N MET A 1 -32.54 -63.80 67.01
CA MET A 1 -31.25 -63.14 67.31
C MET A 1 -30.85 -62.16 66.18
N SER A 2 -31.76 -61.29 65.70
CA SER A 2 -31.51 -60.47 64.49
C SER A 2 -32.08 -59.04 64.50
N TYR A 3 -32.86 -58.65 65.52
CA TYR A 3 -33.53 -57.33 65.55
C TYR A 3 -32.88 -56.30 66.48
N PHE A 4 -31.89 -56.70 67.27
CA PHE A 4 -31.19 -55.79 68.19
C PHE A 4 -30.00 -55.08 67.50
N TRP A 5 -29.35 -55.76 66.55
CA TRP A 5 -28.21 -55.24 65.80
C TRP A 5 -28.60 -54.22 64.71
N THR A 6 -29.82 -54.28 64.19
CA THR A 6 -30.33 -53.31 63.18
C THR A 6 -30.62 -51.94 63.78
N LYS A 7 -31.09 -51.87 65.04
CA LYS A 7 -31.44 -50.58 65.69
C LYS A 7 -30.21 -49.83 66.25
N ILE A 8 -29.16 -50.56 66.63
CA ILE A 8 -27.89 -49.97 67.09
C ILE A 8 -27.09 -49.40 65.89
N ARG A 9 -27.13 -50.07 64.73
CA ARG A 9 -26.45 -49.61 63.52
C ARG A 9 -27.00 -48.28 62.99
N ALA A 10 -28.31 -48.02 63.13
CA ALA A 10 -28.93 -46.77 62.67
C ALA A 10 -28.64 -45.55 63.57
N ARG A 11 -28.48 -45.74 64.89
CA ARG A 11 -28.22 -44.62 65.82
C ARG A 11 -26.76 -44.19 65.85
N PHE A 12 -25.85 -45.12 65.58
CA PHE A 12 -24.41 -44.85 65.44
C PHE A 12 -24.07 -44.18 64.08
N ASP A 13 -24.88 -44.45 63.05
CA ASP A 13 -24.73 -43.86 61.72
C ASP A 13 -25.09 -42.35 61.69
N LEU A 14 -26.01 -41.88 62.54
CA LEU A 14 -26.43 -40.48 62.55
C LEU A 14 -25.45 -39.52 63.24
N THR A 15 -24.79 -39.94 64.32
CA THR A 15 -23.77 -39.14 65.02
C THR A 15 -22.41 -39.20 64.32
N ILE A 16 -22.06 -40.32 63.70
CA ILE A 16 -20.87 -40.40 62.84
C ILE A 16 -21.09 -39.55 61.58
N LYS A 17 -22.29 -39.57 60.97
CA LYS A 17 -22.62 -38.68 59.85
C LYS A 17 -22.48 -37.20 60.21
N SER A 18 -22.89 -36.74 61.39
CA SER A 18 -22.75 -35.31 61.74
C SER A 18 -21.29 -34.89 61.94
N ILE A 19 -20.46 -35.72 62.59
CA ILE A 19 -19.04 -35.44 62.83
C ILE A 19 -18.22 -35.55 61.53
N ILE A 20 -18.50 -36.57 60.71
CA ILE A 20 -17.85 -36.76 59.40
C ILE A 20 -18.30 -35.66 58.43
N MET A 21 -19.57 -35.27 58.41
CA MET A 21 -20.05 -34.16 57.58
C MET A 21 -19.47 -32.81 58.03
N GLU A 22 -19.26 -32.57 59.33
CA GLU A 22 -18.62 -31.35 59.80
C GLU A 22 -17.13 -31.29 59.41
N LYS A 23 -16.42 -32.42 59.51
CA LYS A 23 -15.03 -32.55 59.04
C LYS A 23 -14.92 -32.47 57.51
N ILE A 24 -15.84 -33.07 56.76
CA ILE A 24 -15.93 -32.98 55.30
C ILE A 24 -16.26 -31.55 54.88
N LYS A 25 -17.18 -30.85 55.58
CA LYS A 25 -17.46 -29.42 55.31
C LYS A 25 -16.24 -28.53 55.52
N LYS A 26 -15.45 -28.75 56.58
CA LYS A 26 -14.19 -28.03 56.82
C LYS A 26 -13.09 -28.38 55.82
N LEU A 27 -13.04 -29.64 55.35
CA LEU A 27 -12.13 -30.10 54.30
C LEU A 27 -12.54 -29.58 52.91
N PHE A 28 -13.83 -29.49 52.62
CA PHE A 28 -14.38 -28.87 51.41
C PHE A 28 -14.16 -27.36 51.40
N LEU A 29 -14.27 -26.69 52.56
CA LEU A 29 -13.93 -25.27 52.74
C LEU A 29 -12.45 -24.99 52.52
N LEU A 30 -11.55 -25.87 52.95
CA LEU A 30 -10.09 -25.76 52.70
C LEU A 30 -9.73 -26.06 51.24
N MET A 31 -10.38 -27.05 50.60
CA MET A 31 -10.19 -27.35 49.19
C MET A 31 -10.76 -26.26 48.27
N ALA A 32 -11.85 -25.59 48.65
CA ALA A 32 -12.44 -24.48 47.87
C ALA A 32 -11.57 -23.21 47.84
N ILE A 33 -10.70 -23.01 48.83
CA ILE A 33 -9.76 -21.87 48.89
C ILE A 33 -8.47 -22.15 48.09
N LEU A 34 -8.08 -23.42 47.94
CA LEU A 34 -6.97 -23.86 47.08
C LEU A 34 -7.39 -24.16 45.62
N PHE A 35 -8.69 -24.15 45.33
CA PHE A 35 -9.29 -24.45 44.02
C PHE A 35 -9.91 -23.25 43.30
N PRO A 36 -9.28 -22.06 43.29
CA PRO A 36 -9.48 -21.11 42.20
C PRO A 36 -8.16 -20.73 41.51
N ALA A 37 -7.21 -21.66 41.39
CA ALA A 37 -5.99 -21.45 40.59
C ALA A 37 -5.96 -22.20 39.24
N ILE A 38 -7.01 -22.94 38.88
CA ILE A 38 -7.04 -23.73 37.61
C ILE A 38 -8.23 -23.35 36.70
N ALA A 39 -9.02 -22.32 37.05
CA ALA A 39 -10.14 -21.87 36.22
C ALA A 39 -9.92 -20.51 35.53
N PHE A 40 -8.67 -20.09 35.31
CA PHE A 40 -8.33 -18.89 34.51
C PHE A 40 -7.36 -19.21 33.37
N THR A 41 -7.54 -20.31 32.64
CA THR A 41 -6.86 -20.47 31.33
C THR A 41 -7.74 -21.24 30.33
N ALA A 42 -8.98 -20.81 30.15
CA ALA A 42 -9.80 -21.24 29.02
C ALA A 42 -10.79 -20.10 28.76
N CYS A 43 -10.79 -19.37 27.65
CA CYS A 43 -10.19 -19.57 26.36
C CYS A 43 -9.51 -18.25 25.98
N SER A 44 -8.28 -18.31 25.46
CA SER A 44 -7.82 -17.25 24.57
C SER A 44 -8.77 -17.28 23.40
N ASP A 45 -9.72 -16.36 23.36
CA ASP A 45 -10.47 -16.11 22.14
C ASP A 45 -9.43 -15.74 21.09
N ASP A 46 -9.07 -16.71 20.23
CA ASP A 46 -8.36 -16.46 18.99
C ASP A 46 -9.28 -15.55 18.18
N GLU A 47 -9.16 -14.24 18.42
CA GLU A 47 -9.83 -13.21 17.64
C GLU A 47 -9.41 -13.43 16.18
N PRO A 48 -10.34 -13.82 15.30
CA PRO A 48 -9.99 -14.14 13.92
C PRO A 48 -9.44 -12.86 13.30
N LYS A 49 -8.12 -12.83 13.07
CA LYS A 49 -7.41 -11.70 12.46
C LYS A 49 -8.17 -11.30 11.20
N GLU A 50 -8.80 -10.13 11.24
CA GLU A 50 -9.60 -9.63 10.13
C GLU A 50 -8.79 -9.69 8.82
N PRO A 51 -9.45 -9.99 7.68
CA PRO A 51 -8.74 -10.04 6.41
C PRO A 51 -8.16 -8.66 6.11
N LEU A 52 -6.88 -8.63 5.72
CA LEU A 52 -6.21 -7.40 5.31
C LEU A 52 -7.00 -6.70 4.19
N ARG A 53 -7.40 -5.45 4.42
CA ARG A 53 -8.11 -4.63 3.43
C ARG A 53 -7.38 -3.31 3.29
N ALA A 54 -6.79 -3.08 2.13
CA ALA A 54 -6.26 -1.79 1.76
C ALA A 54 -6.58 -1.49 0.30
N LYS A 55 -6.74 -0.21 -0.01
CA LYS A 55 -7.05 0.28 -1.36
C LYS A 55 -6.19 1.49 -1.66
N PHE A 56 -5.94 1.75 -2.93
CA PHE A 56 -5.41 3.04 -3.33
C PHE A 56 -6.50 4.10 -3.20
N LYS A 57 -6.12 5.30 -2.78
CA LYS A 57 -7.01 6.46 -2.76
C LYS A 57 -7.61 6.72 -4.14
N GLU A 58 -6.80 6.57 -5.17
CA GLU A 58 -7.19 6.67 -6.57
C GLU A 58 -6.88 5.35 -7.28
N SER A 59 -7.89 4.77 -7.92
CA SER A 59 -7.74 3.54 -8.71
C SER A 59 -7.18 3.80 -10.11
N SER A 60 -7.18 5.05 -10.56
CA SER A 60 -6.60 5.46 -11.84
C SER A 60 -5.97 6.84 -11.77
N ILE A 61 -4.73 6.98 -12.24
CA ILE A 61 -4.00 8.25 -12.28
C ILE A 61 -3.52 8.51 -13.70
N ILE A 62 -3.57 9.77 -14.13
CA ILE A 62 -3.03 10.22 -15.41
C ILE A 62 -1.77 11.02 -15.14
N LEU A 63 -0.65 10.60 -15.71
CA LEU A 63 0.64 11.29 -15.61
C LEU A 63 1.10 11.72 -17.00
N ARG A 64 1.92 12.76 -17.07
CA ARG A 64 2.69 13.10 -18.28
C ARG A 64 4.03 12.37 -18.24
N VAL A 65 4.69 12.25 -19.40
CA VAL A 65 6.05 11.70 -19.48
C VAL A 65 7.00 12.48 -18.56
N ASP A 66 7.90 11.79 -17.88
CA ASP A 66 8.85 12.33 -16.88
C ASP A 66 8.18 12.92 -15.62
N GLU A 67 6.86 12.80 -15.46
CA GLU A 67 6.15 13.19 -14.24
C GLU A 67 6.27 12.09 -13.16
N THR A 68 6.33 12.50 -11.90
CA THR A 68 6.38 11.61 -10.75
C THR A 68 5.16 11.83 -9.86
N SER A 69 4.67 10.76 -9.25
CA SER A 69 3.54 10.82 -8.31
C SER A 69 3.68 9.78 -7.21
N VAL A 70 3.16 10.10 -6.03
CA VAL A 70 3.18 9.21 -4.87
C VAL A 70 1.82 8.53 -4.73
N LEU A 71 1.81 7.19 -4.72
CA LEU A 71 0.60 6.42 -4.52
C LEU A 71 0.20 6.40 -3.04
N GLN A 72 -0.96 6.99 -2.75
CA GLN A 72 -1.54 6.98 -1.41
C GLN A 72 -2.34 5.69 -1.20
N VAL A 73 -1.93 4.90 -0.21
CA VAL A 73 -2.62 3.67 0.21
C VAL A 73 -3.45 3.96 1.45
N VAL A 74 -4.74 3.62 1.40
CA VAL A 74 -5.68 3.71 2.52
C VAL A 74 -5.88 2.30 3.06
N ILE A 75 -5.49 2.09 4.32
CA ILE A 75 -5.66 0.82 5.03
C ILE A 75 -7.01 0.86 5.74
N GLU A 76 -7.95 0.03 5.28
CA GLU A 76 -9.30 -0.08 5.87
C GLU A 76 -9.30 -1.04 7.07
N SER A 77 -8.51 -2.12 7.01
CA SER A 77 -8.34 -3.08 8.12
C SER A 77 -7.00 -3.81 8.02
N GLY A 78 -6.40 -4.08 9.18
CA GLY A 78 -5.08 -4.70 9.34
C GLY A 78 -3.92 -3.70 9.43
N ASN A 79 -2.69 -4.22 9.38
CA ASN A 79 -1.46 -3.43 9.40
C ASN A 79 -0.57 -3.81 8.21
N ILE A 80 -0.06 -2.81 7.50
CA ILE A 80 0.87 -2.98 6.38
C ILE A 80 2.11 -2.15 6.67
N GLU A 81 3.22 -2.86 6.86
CA GLU A 81 4.55 -2.27 6.94
C GLU A 81 5.03 -1.94 5.52
N MET A 82 4.98 -0.67 5.15
CA MET A 82 5.19 -0.23 3.77
C MET A 82 6.62 -0.45 3.26
N ASP A 83 7.57 -0.48 4.19
CA ASP A 83 8.98 -0.84 3.98
C ASP A 83 9.17 -2.31 3.59
N LYS A 84 8.26 -3.19 3.99
CA LYS A 84 8.26 -4.61 3.60
C LYS A 84 7.30 -4.93 2.45
N ALA A 85 6.56 -3.92 1.97
CA ALA A 85 5.63 -4.10 0.87
C ALA A 85 6.36 -4.18 -0.48
N VAL A 86 5.88 -5.06 -1.34
CA VAL A 86 6.44 -5.28 -2.67
C VAL A 86 5.60 -4.54 -3.70
N TRP A 87 6.25 -3.62 -4.40
CA TRP A 87 5.67 -2.87 -5.51
C TRP A 87 6.07 -3.49 -6.84
N LYS A 88 5.11 -3.62 -7.76
CA LYS A 88 5.38 -4.16 -9.09
C LYS A 88 4.60 -3.38 -10.14
N SER A 89 5.30 -2.96 -11.18
CA SER A 89 4.70 -2.46 -12.42
C SER A 89 4.51 -3.61 -13.40
N SER A 90 3.41 -3.59 -14.17
CA SER A 90 3.19 -4.54 -15.26
C SER A 90 4.06 -4.26 -16.49
N ASN A 91 4.55 -3.03 -16.65
CA ASN A 91 5.46 -2.63 -17.73
C ASN A 91 6.38 -1.48 -17.28
N ASN A 92 7.65 -1.81 -17.01
CA ASN A 92 8.66 -0.83 -16.58
C ASN A 92 9.06 0.16 -17.68
N ASP A 93 8.85 -0.16 -18.96
CA ASP A 93 9.13 0.74 -20.07
C ASP A 93 8.12 1.88 -20.14
N VAL A 94 6.92 1.70 -19.55
CA VAL A 94 5.84 2.69 -19.49
C VAL A 94 5.89 3.48 -18.19
N ALA A 95 5.95 2.80 -17.05
CA ALA A 95 6.16 3.45 -15.76
C ALA A 95 6.88 2.53 -14.77
N THR A 96 7.75 3.12 -13.95
CA THR A 96 8.45 2.43 -12.87
C THR A 96 7.86 2.83 -11.52
N VAL A 97 8.02 1.96 -10.52
CA VAL A 97 7.57 2.22 -9.14
C VAL A 97 8.68 1.82 -8.17
N SER A 98 8.97 2.70 -7.22
CA SER A 98 9.91 2.45 -6.13
C SER A 98 9.37 3.05 -4.85
N ASN A 99 9.18 2.23 -3.82
CA ASN A 99 8.67 2.66 -2.50
C ASN A 99 7.37 3.50 -2.58
N GLY A 100 6.49 3.18 -3.54
CA GLY A 100 5.24 3.91 -3.78
C GLY A 100 5.35 5.20 -4.59
N ILE A 101 6.56 5.55 -5.02
CA ILE A 101 6.79 6.65 -5.96
C ILE A 101 6.78 6.07 -7.37
N VAL A 102 5.86 6.56 -8.19
CA VAL A 102 5.68 6.18 -9.58
C VAL A 102 6.35 7.22 -10.47
N THR A 103 7.16 6.76 -11.42
CA THR A 103 7.81 7.61 -12.42
C THR A 103 7.33 7.19 -13.80
N ALA A 104 6.73 8.13 -14.54
CA ALA A 104 6.28 7.90 -15.90
C ALA A 104 7.46 7.96 -16.88
N VAL A 105 7.64 6.88 -17.66
CA VAL A 105 8.80 6.72 -18.56
C VAL A 105 8.39 6.96 -20.01
N SER A 106 7.31 6.31 -20.47
CA SER A 106 6.84 6.44 -21.84
C SER A 106 5.31 6.40 -21.93
N VAL A 107 4.79 6.87 -23.06
CA VAL A 107 3.34 6.95 -23.30
C VAL A 107 2.76 5.54 -23.34
N GLY A 108 1.72 5.30 -22.54
CA GLY A 108 1.11 3.99 -22.44
C GLY A 108 0.16 3.87 -21.26
N LYS A 109 -0.33 2.65 -21.06
CA LYS A 109 -1.14 2.27 -19.90
C LYS A 109 -0.44 1.13 -19.18
N VAL A 110 -0.39 1.22 -17.86
CA VAL A 110 0.29 0.24 -17.03
C VAL A 110 -0.41 0.12 -15.69
N ASP A 111 -0.57 -1.10 -15.21
CA ASP A 111 -1.10 -1.37 -13.88
C ASP A 111 0.05 -1.56 -12.89
N ILE A 112 -0.08 -0.92 -11.73
CA ILE A 112 0.85 -1.03 -10.60
C ILE A 112 0.14 -1.80 -9.48
N SER A 113 0.79 -2.86 -9.01
CA SER A 113 0.28 -3.72 -7.95
C SER A 113 1.13 -3.60 -6.68
N LEU A 114 0.44 -3.65 -5.53
CA LEU A 114 1.02 -3.73 -4.21
C LEU A 114 0.75 -5.12 -3.63
N SER A 115 1.79 -5.77 -3.14
CA SER A 115 1.69 -7.05 -2.43
C SER A 115 2.37 -6.95 -1.06
N TYR A 116 1.81 -7.61 -0.06
CA TYR A 116 2.36 -7.64 1.30
C TYR A 116 2.26 -9.06 1.85
N ASN A 117 3.34 -9.57 2.46
CA ASN A 117 3.45 -10.95 2.94
C ASN A 117 3.01 -12.01 1.90
N GLY A 118 3.34 -11.79 0.62
CA GLY A 118 2.99 -12.69 -0.49
C GLY A 118 1.52 -12.64 -0.93
N LYS A 119 0.70 -11.76 -0.33
CA LYS A 119 -0.71 -11.56 -0.71
C LYS A 119 -0.86 -10.31 -1.56
N PHE A 120 -1.68 -10.40 -2.59
CA PHE A 120 -2.10 -9.23 -3.36
C PHE A 120 -2.96 -8.31 -2.48
N VAL A 121 -2.64 -7.03 -2.46
CA VAL A 121 -3.33 -6.03 -1.63
C VAL A 121 -4.21 -5.15 -2.51
N ALA A 122 -3.63 -4.46 -3.49
CA ALA A 122 -4.32 -3.50 -4.33
C ALA A 122 -3.63 -3.31 -5.69
N SER A 123 -4.38 -2.80 -6.67
CA SER A 123 -3.88 -2.35 -7.98
C SER A 123 -4.34 -0.94 -8.31
N CYS A 124 -3.47 -0.15 -8.94
CA CYS A 124 -3.76 1.17 -9.50
C CYS A 124 -3.41 1.20 -10.98
N LYS A 125 -4.27 1.78 -11.82
CA LYS A 125 -4.04 1.95 -13.25
C LYS A 125 -3.40 3.30 -13.53
N ILE A 126 -2.23 3.29 -14.16
CA ILE A 126 -1.52 4.49 -14.59
C ILE A 126 -1.68 4.66 -16.09
N THR A 127 -2.09 5.85 -16.52
CA THR A 127 -2.12 6.23 -17.93
C THR A 127 -1.13 7.37 -18.15
N VAL A 128 -0.09 7.11 -18.94
CA VAL A 128 0.92 8.11 -19.30
C VAL A 128 0.51 8.77 -20.61
N SER A 129 0.31 10.08 -20.56
CA SER A 129 -0.09 10.92 -21.69
C SER A 129 1.12 11.63 -22.31
N PRO A 130 1.13 11.84 -23.64
CA PRO A 130 2.19 12.57 -24.31
C PRO A 130 2.16 14.05 -23.92
N ILE A 131 3.34 14.67 -23.93
CA ILE A 131 3.48 16.11 -23.78
C ILE A 131 3.49 16.74 -25.16
N LYS A 132 2.44 17.51 -25.46
CA LYS A 132 2.31 18.23 -26.73
C LYS A 132 3.15 19.50 -26.69
N ALA A 133 3.90 19.75 -27.76
CA ALA A 133 4.60 21.03 -27.96
C ALA A 133 3.54 22.12 -28.18
N SER A 134 3.59 23.19 -27.39
CA SER A 134 2.65 24.31 -27.49
C SER A 134 3.23 25.48 -28.28
N SER A 135 4.55 25.67 -28.24
CA SER A 135 5.21 26.81 -28.88
C SER A 135 6.58 26.43 -29.42
N VAL A 136 6.93 27.10 -30.52
CA VAL A 136 8.30 27.14 -31.06
C VAL A 136 8.76 28.57 -30.89
N VAL A 137 9.80 28.77 -30.10
CA VAL A 137 10.40 30.08 -29.84
C VAL A 137 11.64 30.21 -30.72
N LEU A 138 11.74 31.30 -31.48
CA LEU A 138 12.95 31.64 -32.22
C LEU A 138 13.85 32.52 -31.34
N SER A 139 15.15 32.32 -31.44
CA SER A 139 16.15 33.06 -30.67
C SER A 139 16.10 34.57 -30.91
N GLU A 140 15.76 35.00 -32.13
CA GLU A 140 15.59 36.42 -32.47
C GLU A 140 14.43 36.65 -33.45
N HIS A 141 13.69 37.75 -33.24
CA HIS A 141 12.55 38.13 -34.07
C HIS A 141 12.86 39.25 -35.08
N ASN A 142 13.92 40.02 -34.84
CA ASN A 142 14.35 41.14 -35.70
C ASN A 142 15.87 41.06 -35.89
N LEU A 143 16.30 40.84 -37.12
CA LEU A 143 17.71 40.76 -37.50
C LEU A 143 18.04 41.90 -38.46
N ASN A 144 19.00 42.74 -38.08
CA ASN A 144 19.63 43.70 -38.98
C ASN A 144 20.93 43.07 -39.50
N MET A 145 20.97 42.71 -40.77
CA MET A 145 22.13 42.04 -41.40
C MET A 145 22.75 42.89 -42.51
N ILE A 146 24.07 42.82 -42.64
CA ILE A 146 24.82 43.43 -43.74
C ILE A 146 24.95 42.42 -44.90
N ILE A 147 25.09 42.89 -46.15
CA ILE A 147 25.26 42.04 -47.33
C ILE A 147 26.49 41.12 -47.15
N GLY A 148 26.28 39.81 -47.28
CA GLY A 148 27.32 38.79 -47.12
C GLY A 148 27.42 38.19 -45.71
N GLU A 149 26.72 38.77 -44.73
CA GLU A 149 26.65 38.25 -43.37
C GLU A 149 25.76 37.01 -43.30
N SER A 150 26.08 36.09 -42.39
CA SER A 150 25.31 34.88 -42.11
C SER A 150 25.06 34.79 -40.61
N VAL A 151 23.80 34.79 -40.21
CA VAL A 151 23.41 34.61 -38.81
C VAL A 151 22.86 33.20 -38.61
N GLU A 152 23.25 32.57 -37.50
CA GLU A 152 22.69 31.29 -37.07
C GLU A 152 21.50 31.56 -36.14
N LEU A 153 20.31 31.11 -36.53
CA LEU A 153 19.12 31.15 -35.69
C LEU A 153 18.86 29.81 -35.04
N TYR A 154 18.41 29.84 -33.80
CA TYR A 154 18.01 28.65 -33.04
C TYR A 154 16.51 28.70 -32.80
N ALA A 155 15.83 27.58 -33.05
CA ALA A 155 14.44 27.37 -32.68
C ALA A 155 14.39 26.39 -31.51
N THR A 156 13.79 26.81 -30.40
CA THR A 156 13.56 25.96 -29.22
C THR A 156 12.08 25.60 -29.14
N ILE A 157 11.79 24.35 -28.76
CA ILE A 157 10.43 23.86 -28.56
C ILE A 157 10.13 23.92 -27.07
N GLU A 158 9.00 24.53 -26.71
CA GLU A 158 8.50 24.55 -25.33
C GLU A 158 7.21 23.71 -25.21
N PRO A 159 7.09 22.88 -24.15
CA PRO A 159 8.13 22.56 -23.16
C PRO A 159 9.22 21.60 -23.73
N PHE A 160 10.41 21.59 -23.13
CA PHE A 160 11.54 20.77 -23.59
C PHE A 160 11.28 19.25 -23.49
N ASN A 161 10.39 18.81 -22.58
CA ASN A 161 10.07 17.39 -22.34
C ASN A 161 9.00 16.82 -23.29
N THR A 162 8.90 17.35 -24.52
CA THR A 162 7.93 16.84 -25.50
C THR A 162 8.29 15.44 -25.95
N THR A 163 7.28 14.59 -26.18
CA THR A 163 7.46 13.20 -26.63
C THR A 163 8.15 13.11 -28.01
N ASN A 164 8.18 14.22 -28.77
CA ASN A 164 8.86 14.34 -30.05
C ASN A 164 10.22 15.04 -29.87
N LYS A 165 11.16 14.36 -29.20
CA LYS A 165 12.49 14.89 -28.83
C LYS A 165 13.42 15.18 -30.02
N GLU A 166 13.00 14.96 -31.27
CA GLU A 166 13.90 14.93 -32.45
C GLU A 166 13.97 16.20 -33.32
N LYS A 167 13.38 17.34 -32.93
CA LYS A 167 13.38 18.53 -33.82
C LYS A 167 13.90 19.83 -33.22
N ASN A 168 14.93 19.77 -32.37
CA ASN A 168 15.84 20.91 -32.19
C ASN A 168 16.75 21.07 -33.43
N GLY A 169 16.13 21.45 -34.55
CA GLY A 169 16.81 21.62 -35.83
C GLY A 169 17.57 22.95 -35.88
N LYS A 170 18.90 22.88 -36.04
CA LYS A 170 19.74 24.03 -36.40
C LYS A 170 19.32 24.52 -37.79
N LEU A 171 18.55 25.60 -37.86
CA LEU A 171 18.13 26.20 -39.13
C LEU A 171 19.17 27.25 -39.56
N ARG A 172 20.07 26.85 -40.47
CA ARG A 172 20.99 27.79 -41.10
C ARG A 172 20.26 28.51 -42.24
N VAL A 173 19.71 29.68 -41.94
CA VAL A 173 19.11 30.55 -42.96
C VAL A 173 20.21 31.26 -43.75
N LYS A 174 20.32 30.96 -45.04
CA LYS A 174 21.08 31.81 -45.98
C LYS A 174 20.11 32.83 -46.59
N PRO A 175 20.39 34.13 -46.53
CA PRO A 175 19.53 35.12 -47.17
C PRO A 175 19.51 34.86 -48.68
N LYS A 176 18.33 34.53 -49.22
CA LYS A 176 18.13 34.32 -50.65
C LYS A 176 17.70 35.66 -51.26
N PHE A 177 18.68 36.49 -51.59
CA PHE A 177 18.43 37.72 -52.33
C PHE A 177 18.03 37.34 -53.77
N ARG A 178 16.77 37.60 -54.13
CA ARG A 178 16.35 37.60 -55.53
C ARG A 178 16.53 39.02 -56.03
N CYS A 179 17.51 39.25 -56.90
CA CYS A 179 17.61 40.51 -57.62
C CYS A 179 16.31 40.73 -58.39
N ILE A 180 15.55 41.76 -58.01
CA ILE A 180 14.50 42.32 -58.86
C ILE A 180 15.25 43.32 -59.73
N CYS A 181 15.59 42.89 -60.94
CA CYS A 181 16.07 43.77 -62.01
C CYS A 181 14.90 44.48 -62.65
#